data_AF-A0A8T4IR35-F1
#
_entry.id   AF-A0A8T4IR35-F1
#
_cell.length_a   1.000
_cell.length_b   1.000
_cell.length_c   1.000
_cell.angle_alpha   90.00
_cell.angle_beta   90.00
_cell.angle_gamma   90.00
#
_symmetry.space_group_name_H-M   'P 1'
#
loop_
_entity.id
_entity.type
_entity.pdbx_description
1 polymer ?
#
loop_
_entity_poly.entity_id
_entity_poly.type
_entity_poly.pdbx_seq_one_letter_code
_entity_poly.pdbx_strand_id
1 'polypeptide(L)'
;MHAEEIKEAISRALTERSVLPPYGELYSLHETLVGHIETLMPVASQQIDGLWHGAPEWYRKRARLDAIAYEVRQGLGPGLQSAASHVRSLGYALRFLSENTGALEAGKSARS
;
A
#
# COMPACT_ATOMS: atom_id res chain seq x y z
N MET A 1 -5.24 -12.58 7.35
CA MET A 1 -5.07 -11.15 7.04
C MET A 1 -5.81 -10.34 8.09
N HIS A 2 -5.10 -9.75 9.04
CA HIS A 2 -5.73 -8.93 10.06
C HIS A 2 -5.71 -7.47 9.59
N ALA A 3 -6.88 -6.84 9.49
CA ALA A 3 -6.98 -5.43 9.08
C ALA A 3 -6.13 -4.48 9.96
N GLU A 4 -5.85 -4.90 11.20
CA GLU A 4 -4.98 -4.17 12.12
C GLU A 4 -3.50 -4.17 11.69
N GLU A 5 -2.99 -5.29 11.18
CA GLU A 5 -1.60 -5.38 10.68
C GLU A 5 -1.38 -4.44 9.48
N ILE A 6 -2.37 -4.37 8.57
CA ILE A 6 -2.34 -3.45 7.43
C ILE A 6 -2.33 -1.98 7.92
N LYS A 7 -3.18 -1.64 8.90
CA LYS A 7 -3.24 -0.29 9.47
C LYS A 7 -1.94 0.08 10.17
N GLU A 8 -1.36 -0.84 10.93
CA GLU A 8 -0.08 -0.63 11.60
C GLU A 8 1.03 -0.41 10.58
N ALA A 9 1.12 -1.25 9.54
CA ALA A 9 2.11 -1.11 8.47
C ALA A 9 1.99 0.24 7.75
N ILE A 10 0.76 0.67 7.42
CA ILE A 10 0.49 2.00 6.83
C ILE A 10 0.94 3.10 7.80
N SER A 11 0.54 3.02 9.07
CA SER A 11 0.89 4.02 10.09
C SER A 11 2.41 4.16 10.21
N ARG A 12 3.13 3.05 10.33
CA ARG A 12 4.58 3.02 10.44
C ARG A 12 5.27 3.62 9.21
N ALA A 13 4.77 3.33 8.01
CA ALA A 13 5.32 3.83 6.75
C ALA A 13 5.06 5.33 6.51
N LEU A 14 3.94 5.85 7.02
CA LEU A 14 3.51 7.24 6.81
C LEU A 14 3.83 8.17 7.99
N THR A 15 4.34 7.63 9.10
CA THR A 15 4.74 8.43 10.27
C THR A 15 5.86 9.38 9.89
N GLU A 16 5.64 10.67 10.11
CA GLU A 16 6.69 11.69 9.99
C GLU A 16 7.68 11.54 11.14
N ARG A 17 8.97 11.42 10.81
CA ARG A 17 10.06 11.28 11.79
C ARG A 17 11.12 12.34 11.51
N SER A 18 11.62 12.97 12.57
CA SER A 18 12.73 13.92 12.50
C SER A 18 14.07 13.25 12.15
N VAL A 19 14.19 11.94 12.45
CA VAL A 19 15.36 11.12 12.14
C VAL A 19 14.91 9.89 11.35
N LEU A 20 15.60 9.60 10.24
CA LEU A 20 15.30 8.43 9.43
C LEU A 20 15.64 7.13 10.20
N PRO A 21 14.78 6.10 10.11
CA PRO A 21 15.10 4.80 10.65
C PRO A 21 16.36 4.22 9.99
N PRO A 22 17.13 3.37 10.68
CA PRO A 22 18.21 2.59 10.08
C PRO A 22 17.74 1.79 8.86
N TYR A 23 18.65 1.54 7.91
CA TYR A 23 18.33 0.84 6.67
C TYR A 23 17.69 -0.54 6.90
N GLY A 24 18.15 -1.30 7.91
CA GLY A 24 17.57 -2.60 8.25
C GLY A 24 16.11 -2.54 8.71
N GLU A 25 15.71 -1.47 9.40
CA GLU A 25 14.31 -1.25 9.76
C GLU A 25 13.47 -0.89 8.54
N LEU A 26 14.01 -0.07 7.63
CA LEU A 26 13.35 0.26 6.37
C LEU A 26 13.17 -0.98 5.48
N TYR A 27 14.17 -1.87 5.44
CA TYR A 27 14.10 -3.13 4.71
C TYR A 27 13.01 -4.05 5.27
N SER A 28 12.99 -4.24 6.59
CA SER A 28 11.98 -5.09 7.25
C SER A 28 10.55 -4.55 7.04
N LEU A 29 10.40 -3.21 7.12
CA LEU A 29 9.11 -2.57 6.86
C LEU A 29 8.72 -2.69 5.39
N HIS A 30 9.67 -2.57 4.46
CA HIS A 30 9.41 -2.80 3.03
C HIS A 30 8.93 -4.22 2.75
N GLU A 31 9.57 -5.26 3.29
CA GLU A 31 9.13 -6.64 3.08
C GLU A 31 7.69 -6.84 3.58
N THR A 32 7.38 -6.27 4.74
CA THR A 32 6.02 -6.28 5.31
C THR A 32 5.02 -5.60 4.37
N LEU A 33 5.35 -4.40 3.88
CA LEU A 33 4.49 -3.64 2.96
C LEU A 33 4.28 -4.38 1.64
N VAL A 34 5.34 -4.94 1.06
CA VAL A 34 5.27 -5.68 -0.21
C VAL A 34 4.39 -6.91 -0.06
N GLY A 35 4.56 -7.71 1.00
CA GLY A 35 3.71 -8.88 1.23
C GLY A 35 2.22 -8.55 1.35
N HIS A 36 1.88 -7.44 2.03
CA HIS A 36 0.51 -6.95 2.09
C HIS A 36 0.00 -6.42 0.73
N ILE A 37 0.83 -5.70 -0.01
CA ILE A 37 0.49 -5.18 -1.34
C ILE A 37 0.21 -6.33 -2.31
N GLU A 38 1.07 -7.34 -2.37
CA GLU A 38 0.89 -8.52 -3.23
C GLU A 38 -0.41 -9.27 -2.91
N THR A 39 -0.78 -9.33 -1.63
CA THR A 39 -2.02 -9.95 -1.17
C THR A 39 -3.26 -9.13 -1.61
N LEU A 40 -3.22 -7.81 -1.49
CA LEU A 40 -4.38 -6.95 -1.78
C LEU A 40 -4.52 -6.60 -3.26
N MET A 41 -3.44 -6.62 -4.03
CA MET A 41 -3.42 -6.26 -5.45
C MET A 41 -4.49 -6.98 -6.28
N PRO A 42 -4.63 -8.33 -6.23
CA PRO A 42 -5.65 -9.02 -7.04
C PRO A 42 -7.08 -8.64 -6.62
N VAL A 43 -7.32 -8.46 -5.32
CA VAL A 43 -8.64 -8.10 -4.79
C VAL A 43 -9.02 -6.68 -5.22
N ALA A 44 -8.07 -5.73 -5.14
CA ALA A 44 -8.29 -4.35 -5.57
C ALA A 44 -8.52 -4.26 -7.08
N SER A 45 -7.75 -5.03 -7.87
CA SER A 45 -7.96 -5.12 -9.33
C SER A 45 -9.37 -5.58 -9.64
N GLN A 46 -9.84 -6.67 -9.01
CA GLN A 46 -11.18 -7.19 -9.26
C GLN A 46 -12.28 -6.17 -8.94
N GLN A 47 -12.17 -5.42 -7.84
CA GLN A 47 -13.15 -4.38 -7.50
C GLN A 47 -13.12 -3.21 -8.47
N ILE A 48 -11.92 -2.77 -8.85
CA ILE A 48 -11.74 -1.67 -9.81
C ILE A 48 -12.25 -2.08 -11.19
N ASP A 49 -11.96 -3.30 -11.64
CA ASP A 49 -12.40 -3.84 -12.94
C ASP A 49 -13.93 -4.00 -13.02
N GLY A 50 -14.63 -4.05 -11.88
CA GLY A 50 -16.09 -4.02 -11.77
C GLY A 50 -16.73 -2.63 -11.88
N LEU A 51 -15.95 -1.55 -11.84
CA LEU A 51 -16.47 -0.20 -12.14
C LEU A 51 -16.81 -0.08 -13.63
N TRP A 52 -17.61 0.93 -14.00
CA TRP A 52 -17.90 1.18 -15.41
C TRP A 52 -16.65 1.67 -16.17
N HIS A 53 -16.25 0.98 -17.24
CA HIS A 53 -14.99 1.26 -17.98
C HIS A 53 -14.98 2.58 -18.76
N GLY A 54 -16.13 3.26 -18.87
CA GLY A 54 -16.21 4.62 -19.41
C GLY A 54 -16.00 5.72 -18.36
N ALA A 55 -15.93 5.37 -17.07
CA ALA A 55 -15.78 6.33 -16.00
C ALA A 55 -14.32 6.84 -15.92
N PRO A 56 -14.08 8.15 -15.81
CA PRO A 56 -12.74 8.68 -15.53
C PRO A 56 -12.10 8.09 -14.26
N GLU A 57 -12.92 7.69 -13.28
CA GLU A 57 -12.46 7.02 -12.07
C GLU A 57 -11.82 5.66 -12.34
N TRP A 58 -12.39 4.86 -13.26
CA TRP A 58 -11.83 3.56 -13.63
C TRP A 58 -10.41 3.71 -14.18
N TYR A 59 -10.21 4.61 -15.15
CA TYR A 59 -8.89 4.87 -15.74
C TYR A 59 -7.86 5.32 -14.69
N ARG A 60 -8.25 6.22 -13.79
CA ARG A 60 -7.34 6.72 -12.73
C ARG A 60 -6.92 5.60 -11.79
N LYS A 61 -7.87 4.77 -11.35
CA LYS A 61 -7.57 3.66 -10.42
C LYS A 61 -6.75 2.57 -11.11
N ARG A 62 -7.06 2.24 -12.37
CA ARG A 62 -6.29 1.28 -13.17
C ARG A 62 -4.84 1.74 -13.36
N ALA A 63 -4.63 3.00 -13.75
CA ALA A 63 -3.30 3.58 -13.86
C ALA A 63 -2.54 3.56 -12.53
N ARG A 64 -3.24 3.76 -11.40
CA ARG A 64 -2.62 3.64 -10.07
C ARG A 64 -2.19 2.21 -9.76
N LEU A 65 -2.98 1.18 -10.11
CA LEU A 65 -2.58 -0.22 -9.94
C LEU A 65 -1.30 -0.54 -10.71
N ASP A 66 -1.22 -0.09 -11.98
CA ASP A 66 -0.03 -0.30 -12.81
C ASP A 66 1.20 0.39 -12.22
N ALA A 67 1.03 1.61 -11.67
CA ALA A 67 2.10 2.31 -10.97
C ALA A 67 2.56 1.56 -9.71
N ILE A 68 1.64 1.03 -8.90
CA ILE A 68 1.99 0.25 -7.71
C ILE A 68 2.76 -1.01 -8.09
N ALA A 69 2.35 -1.71 -9.15
CA ALA A 69 3.07 -2.88 -9.64
C ALA A 69 4.50 -2.54 -10.07
N TYR A 70 4.73 -1.34 -10.62
CA TYR A 70 6.06 -0.85 -10.93
C TYR A 70 6.87 -0.47 -9.68
N GLU A 71 6.24 0.21 -8.71
CA GLU A 71 6.87 0.58 -7.44
C GLU A 71 7.39 -0.66 -6.70
N VAL A 72 6.58 -1.71 -6.56
CA VAL A 72 6.99 -2.97 -5.88
C VAL A 72 8.24 -3.61 -6.52
N ARG A 73 8.41 -3.48 -7.84
CA ARG A 73 9.55 -4.07 -8.56
C ARG A 73 10.86 -3.28 -8.42
N GLN A 74 10.81 -1.99 -8.10
CA GLN A 74 12.01 -1.15 -8.06
C GLN A 74 12.92 -1.43 -6.85
N GLY A 75 12.36 -2.00 -5.77
CA GLY A 75 13.08 -2.24 -4.52
C GLY A 75 13.50 -0.96 -3.79
N LEU A 76 14.16 -1.13 -2.64
CA LEU A 76 14.44 -0.05 -1.68
C LEU A 76 15.37 1.07 -2.19
N GLY A 77 16.13 0.81 -3.25
CA GLY A 77 17.21 1.68 -3.70
C GLY A 77 18.45 1.67 -2.77
N PRO A 78 19.53 2.34 -3.19
CA PRO A 78 20.84 2.22 -2.55
C PRO A 78 21.07 3.14 -1.34
N GLY A 79 20.26 4.19 -1.15
CA GLY A 79 20.45 5.21 -0.11
C GLY A 79 19.38 5.19 0.99
N LEU A 80 19.72 5.71 2.17
CA LEU A 80 18.77 5.79 3.29
C LEU A 80 17.56 6.68 2.96
N GLN A 81 17.80 7.83 2.32
CA GLN A 81 16.74 8.75 1.92
C GLN A 81 15.84 8.14 0.84
N SER A 82 16.43 7.47 -0.15
CA SER A 82 15.65 6.79 -1.20
C SER A 82 14.83 5.64 -0.62
N ALA A 83 15.41 4.86 0.30
CA ALA A 83 14.72 3.78 1.01
C ALA A 83 13.54 4.30 1.83
N ALA A 84 13.73 5.37 2.60
CA ALA A 84 12.66 5.97 3.38
C ALA A 84 11.54 6.53 2.48
N SER A 85 11.90 7.20 1.38
CA SER A 85 10.91 7.70 0.41
C SER A 85 10.16 6.55 -0.26
N HIS A 86 10.85 5.46 -0.58
CA HIS A 86 10.24 4.29 -1.21
C HIS A 86 9.26 3.58 -0.28
N VAL A 87 9.65 3.35 0.98
CA VAL A 87 8.77 2.82 2.04
C VAL A 87 7.52 3.68 2.20
N ARG A 88 7.65 5.01 2.18
CA ARG A 88 6.50 5.92 2.23
C ARG A 88 5.59 5.80 1.01
N SER A 89 6.16 5.63 -0.20
CA SER A 89 5.40 5.37 -1.43
C SER A 89 4.58 4.08 -1.30
N LEU A 90 5.22 3.00 -0.83
CA LEU A 90 4.54 1.73 -0.56
C LEU A 90 3.46 1.86 0.52
N GLY A 91 3.67 2.69 1.54
CA GLY A 91 2.63 3.03 2.52
C GLY A 91 1.38 3.65 1.88
N TYR A 92 1.56 4.57 0.92
CA TYR A 92 0.44 5.13 0.16
C TYR A 92 -0.19 4.13 -0.81
N ALA A 93 0.61 3.27 -1.43
CA ALA A 93 0.12 2.18 -2.27
C ALA A 93 -0.77 1.22 -1.47
N LEU A 94 -0.30 0.77 -0.30
CA LEU A 94 -1.04 -0.11 0.58
C LEU A 94 -2.34 0.53 1.06
N ARG A 95 -2.32 1.82 1.42
CA ARG A 95 -3.54 2.57 1.77
C ARG A 95 -4.56 2.57 0.63
N PHE A 96 -4.12 2.90 -0.59
CA PHE A 96 -4.98 2.88 -1.77
C PHE A 96 -5.60 1.50 -2.01
N LEU A 97 -4.82 0.43 -1.94
CA LEU A 97 -5.34 -0.94 -2.11
C LEU A 97 -6.34 -1.28 -1.00
N SER A 98 -6.06 -0.89 0.23
CA SER A 98 -6.93 -1.17 1.37
C SER A 98 -8.28 -0.44 1.29
N GLU A 99 -8.31 0.77 0.73
CA GLU A 99 -9.53 1.53 0.44
C GLU A 99 -10.34 0.91 -0.71
N ASN A 100 -9.66 0.37 -1.73
CA ASN A 100 -10.29 -0.23 -2.90
C ASN A 100 -10.49 -1.75 -2.79
N THR A 101 -10.38 -2.28 -1.57
CA THR A 101 -10.72 -3.68 -1.23
C THR A 101 -11.80 -3.76 -0.16
N GLY A 102 -12.13 -2.65 0.51
CA GLY A 102 -12.99 -2.65 1.71
C GLY A 102 -12.32 -3.25 2.95
N ALA A 103 -11.02 -3.56 2.90
CA ALA A 103 -10.29 -4.23 3.98
C ALA A 103 -10.23 -3.41 5.28
N LEU A 104 -10.38 -2.08 5.22
CA LEU A 104 -10.48 -1.20 6.41
C LEU A 104 -11.90 -1.07 6.96
N GLU A 105 -12.91 -1.27 6.12
CA GLU A 105 -14.33 -1.10 6.48
C GLU A 105 -14.90 -2.38 7.13
N ALA A 106 -14.38 -3.56 6.79
CA ALA A 106 -14.75 -4.83 7.43
C ALA A 106 -14.50 -4.86 8.95
N GLY A 107 -13.55 -4.05 9.46
CA GLY A 107 -13.27 -3.93 10.89
C GLY A 107 -14.24 -3.04 11.67
N LYS A 108 -15.05 -2.21 11.00
CA LYS A 108 -16.08 -1.38 11.65
C LYS A 108 -17.43 -2.11 11.82
N SER A 109 -17.75 -3.07 10.96
CA SER A 109 -19.08 -3.72 10.96
C SER A 109 -19.24 -4.83 11.99
N ALA A 110 -18.19 -5.23 12.72
CA ALA A 110 -18.25 -6.28 13.76
C ALA A 110 -18.56 -5.75 15.18
N ARG A 111 -18.93 -4.47 15.32
CA ARG A 111 -19.48 -3.89 16.55
C ARG A 111 -20.81 -3.19 16.24
N SER A 112 -21.88 -3.97 16.15
CA SER A 112 -23.27 -3.51 16.27
C SER A 112 -24.04 -4.58 17.02
#